data_AF-A0A528J8Q0-F1
#
_entry.id   AF-A0A528J8Q0-F1
#
_cell.length_a   1.000
_cell.length_b   1.000
_cell.length_c   1.000
_cell.angle_alpha   90.00
_cell.angle_beta   90.00
_cell.angle_gamma   90.00
#
_symmetry.space_group_name_H-M   'P 1'
#
loop_
_entity.id
_entity.type
_entity.pdbx_description
1 polymer ?
#
loop_
_entity_poly.entity_id
_entity_poly.type
_entity_poly.pdbx_seq_one_letter_code
_entity_poly.pdbx_strand_id
1 'polypeptide(L)'
;MLVSILLWLLGALILLAAGVAVTLVLATRWIAAKAKRLVPATGKFIEIGGNRIHYVETGEGRPIVFLHGLGAQLHHFRHTLFTSFGHGYRLIALD
;
A
#
# COMPACT_ATOMS: atom_id res chain seq x y z
N MET A 1 -35.64 -7.57 -36.91
CA MET A 1 -34.31 -7.06 -37.33
C MET A 1 -33.73 -6.09 -36.32
N LEU A 2 -34.44 -5.02 -35.93
CA LEU A 2 -33.95 -4.01 -34.97
C LEU A 2 -33.52 -4.57 -33.59
N VAL A 3 -34.34 -5.43 -32.99
CA VAL A 3 -34.04 -6.04 -31.67
C VAL A 3 -32.73 -6.84 -31.68
N SER A 4 -32.47 -7.60 -32.75
CA SER A 4 -31.24 -8.37 -32.89
C SER A 4 -30.01 -7.46 -32.99
N ILE A 5 -30.10 -6.35 -33.75
CA ILE A 5 -29.02 -5.37 -33.86
C ILE A 5 -28.72 -4.76 -32.48
N LEU A 6 -29.75 -4.39 -31.72
CA LEU A 6 -29.59 -3.81 -30.38
C LEU A 6 -28.91 -4.79 -29.41
N LEU A 7 -29.27 -6.07 -29.45
CA LEU A 7 -28.64 -7.11 -28.64
C LEU A 7 -27.15 -7.29 -28.97
N TRP A 8 -26.78 -7.26 -30.26
CA TRP A 8 -25.37 -7.34 -30.68
C TRP A 8 -24.57 -6.12 -30.23
N LEU A 9 -25.13 -4.91 -30.36
CA LEU A 9 -24.48 -3.69 -29.87
C LEU A 9 -24.28 -3.72 -28.35
N LEU A 10 -25.29 -4.16 -27.60
CA LEU A 10 -25.18 -4.32 -26.16
C LEU A 10 -24.13 -5.37 -25.78
N GLY A 11 -24.11 -6.51 -26.47
CA GLY A 11 -23.09 -7.55 -26.27
C GLY A 11 -21.68 -7.04 -26.54
N ALA A 12 -21.47 -6.30 -27.64
CA ALA A 12 -20.20 -5.67 -27.96
C ALA A 12 -19.76 -4.66 -26.89
N LEU A 13 -20.69 -3.85 -26.39
CA LEU A 13 -20.42 -2.88 -25.33
C LEU A 13 -20.01 -3.57 -24.01
N ILE A 14 -20.70 -4.65 -23.63
CA ILE A 14 -20.37 -5.45 -22.44
C ILE A 14 -18.98 -6.07 -22.58
N LEU A 15 -18.66 -6.65 -23.74
CA LEU A 15 -17.35 -7.22 -24.00
C LEU A 15 -16.24 -6.17 -23.93
N LEU A 16 -16.48 -4.97 -24.48
CA LEU A 16 -15.54 -3.86 -24.40
C LEU A 16 -15.33 -3.43 -22.94
N ALA A 17 -16.41 -3.24 -22.18
CA ALA A 17 -16.33 -2.85 -20.77
C ALA A 17 -15.59 -3.90 -19.92
N ALA A 18 -15.85 -5.19 -20.16
CA ALA A 18 -15.14 -6.29 -19.51
C ALA A 18 -13.65 -6.29 -19.89
N GLY A 19 -13.32 -6.06 -21.16
CA GLY A 19 -11.94 -5.94 -21.63
C GLY A 19 -11.19 -4.81 -20.91
N VAL A 20 -11.79 -3.62 -20.83
CA VAL A 20 -11.22 -2.48 -20.09
C VAL A 20 -11.02 -2.81 -18.62
N ALA A 21 -12.02 -3.40 -17.95
CA ALA A 21 -11.92 -3.78 -16.55
C ALA A 21 -10.77 -4.78 -16.30
N VAL A 22 -10.64 -5.80 -17.16
CA VAL A 22 -9.54 -6.78 -17.09
C VAL A 22 -8.20 -6.08 -17.26
N THR A 23 -8.04 -5.20 -18.25
CA THR A 23 -6.80 -4.45 -18.45
C THR A 23 -6.44 -3.61 -17.22
N LEU A 24 -7.40 -2.91 -16.61
CA LEU A 24 -7.17 -2.11 -15.40
C LEU A 24 -6.75 -2.96 -14.20
N VAL A 25 -7.37 -4.13 -14.01
CA VAL A 25 -6.99 -5.07 -12.94
C VAL A 25 -5.57 -5.59 -13.15
N LEU A 26 -5.24 -6.01 -14.37
CA LEU A 26 -3.89 -6.49 -14.70
C LEU A 26 -2.84 -5.40 -14.54
N ALA A 27 -3.13 -4.18 -15.02
CA ALA A 27 -2.25 -3.03 -14.86
C ALA A 27 -2.02 -2.71 -13.37
N THR A 28 -3.07 -2.68 -12.55
CA THR A 28 -2.99 -2.42 -11.10
C THR A 28 -2.11 -3.47 -10.42
N ARG A 29 -2.31 -4.76 -10.72
CA ARG A 29 -1.51 -5.84 -10.15
C ARG A 29 -0.05 -5.76 -10.58
N TRP A 30 0.21 -5.43 -11.84
CA TRP A 30 1.56 -5.26 -12.36
C TRP A 30 2.28 -4.08 -11.73
N ILE A 31 1.62 -2.91 -11.64
CA ILE A 31 2.18 -1.72 -10.98
C ILE A 31 2.49 -2.02 -9.51
N ALA A 32 1.57 -2.65 -8.79
CA ALA A 32 1.78 -3.01 -7.38
C ALA A 32 2.95 -3.99 -7.20
N ALA A 33 3.06 -5.01 -8.05
CA ALA A 33 4.17 -5.96 -8.01
C ALA A 33 5.51 -5.28 -8.36
N LYS A 34 5.52 -4.38 -9.35
CA LYS A 34 6.70 -3.60 -9.73
C LYS A 34 7.12 -2.67 -8.59
N ALA A 35 6.19 -1.96 -7.96
CA ALA A 35 6.46 -1.09 -6.82
C ALA A 35 7.10 -1.86 -5.66
N LYS A 36 6.55 -3.03 -5.27
CA LYS A 36 7.12 -3.89 -4.24
C LYS A 36 8.55 -4.38 -4.54
N ARG A 37 8.88 -4.57 -5.82
CA ARG A 37 10.23 -4.96 -6.25
C ARG A 37 11.22 -3.80 -6.21
N LEU A 38 10.78 -2.61 -6.62
CA LEU A 38 11.62 -1.41 -6.68
C LEU A 38 11.85 -0.80 -5.29
N VAL A 39 10.84 -0.89 -4.42
CA VAL A 39 10.87 -0.34 -3.05
C VAL A 39 10.36 -1.44 -2.10
N PRO A 40 11.22 -2.39 -1.70
CA PRO A 40 10.85 -3.42 -0.74
C PRO A 40 10.51 -2.79 0.62
N ALA A 41 9.51 -3.34 1.30
CA ALA A 41 9.12 -2.88 2.64
C ALA A 41 10.28 -3.04 3.63
N THR A 42 10.52 -2.03 4.46
CA THR A 42 11.57 -2.04 5.49
C THR A 42 10.98 -2.30 6.87
N GLY A 43 11.63 -3.10 7.70
CA GLY A 43 11.15 -3.36 9.05
C GLY A 43 10.27 -4.61 9.12
N LYS A 44 9.18 -4.55 9.86
CA LYS A 44 8.39 -5.70 10.29
C LYS A 44 6.90 -5.45 10.07
N PHE A 45 6.12 -6.53 10.16
CA PHE A 45 4.67 -6.48 10.14
C PHE A 45 4.12 -7.20 11.36
N ILE A 46 2.99 -6.72 11.88
CA ILE A 46 2.25 -7.35 12.97
C ILE A 46 0.77 -7.47 12.59
N GLU A 47 0.13 -8.58 12.96
CA GLU A 47 -1.29 -8.81 12.74
C GLU A 47 -2.08 -8.43 13.99
N ILE A 48 -3.01 -7.48 13.87
CA ILE A 48 -3.89 -7.04 14.96
C ILE A 48 -5.32 -6.95 14.44
N GLY A 49 -6.22 -7.77 15.00
CA GLY A 49 -7.65 -7.76 14.62
C GLY A 49 -7.88 -8.07 13.13
N GLY A 50 -7.05 -8.91 12.51
CA GLY A 50 -7.12 -9.23 11.09
C GLY A 50 -6.49 -8.18 10.16
N ASN A 51 -5.83 -7.15 10.72
CA ASN A 51 -5.12 -6.13 9.96
C ASN A 51 -3.61 -6.31 10.08
N ARG A 52 -2.93 -6.22 8.94
CA ARG A 52 -1.48 -6.28 8.84
C ARG A 52 -0.88 -4.89 8.92
N ILE A 53 -0.33 -4.53 10.07
CA ILE A 53 0.26 -3.21 10.36
C ILE A 53 1.76 -3.27 10.07
N HIS A 54 2.26 -2.31 9.30
CA HIS A 54 3.67 -2.16 8.98
C HIS A 54 4.35 -1.27 10.02
N TYR A 55 5.56 -1.64 10.44
CA TYR A 55 6.31 -0.81 11.37
C TYR A 55 7.82 -0.98 11.24
N VAL A 56 8.55 0.07 11.60
CA VAL A 56 10.00 0.04 11.83
C VAL A 56 10.31 0.25 13.29
N GLU A 57 11.39 -0.35 13.75
CA GLU A 57 11.80 -0.35 15.15
C GLU A 57 13.33 -0.29 15.25
N THR A 58 13.84 0.55 16.14
CA THR A 58 15.28 0.61 16.45
C THR A 58 15.53 1.00 17.89
N GLY A 59 16.69 0.61 18.42
CA GLY A 59 17.12 0.92 19.77
C GLY A 59 16.40 0.11 20.85
N GLU A 60 16.77 0.37 22.09
CA GLU A 60 16.28 -0.29 23.29
C GLU A 60 16.06 0.74 24.39
N GLY A 61 15.18 0.44 25.35
CA GLY A 61 14.83 1.32 26.47
C GLY A 61 13.41 1.86 26.38
N ARG A 62 13.20 3.13 26.72
CA ARG A 62 11.86 3.73 26.83
C ARG A 62 11.18 3.76 25.44
N PRO A 63 10.00 3.15 25.27
CA PRO A 63 9.34 3.10 23.97
C PRO A 63 8.77 4.47 23.60
N ILE A 64 8.98 4.88 22.35
CA ILE A 64 8.33 6.03 21.71
C ILE A 64 7.69 5.56 20.42
N VAL A 65 6.38 5.74 20.31
CA VAL A 65 5.60 5.37 19.11
C VAL A 65 5.32 6.62 18.30
N PHE A 66 5.69 6.58 17.02
CA PHE A 66 5.47 7.63 16.05
C PHE A 66 4.31 7.26 15.15
N LEU A 67 3.32 8.14 15.09
CA LEU A 67 2.11 8.02 14.27
C LEU A 67 2.12 9.15 13.25
N HIS A 68 2.04 8.82 11.96
CA HIS A 68 1.94 9.83 10.92
C HIS A 68 0.48 10.24 10.69
N GLY A 69 0.29 11.34 9.95
CA GLY A 69 -1.01 11.81 9.50
C GLY A 69 -1.27 11.51 8.02
N LEU A 70 -2.29 12.15 7.45
CA LEU A 70 -2.65 12.03 6.03
C LEU A 70 -1.50 12.48 5.12
N GLY A 71 -1.19 11.68 4.10
CA GLY A 71 -0.14 11.99 3.11
C GLY A 71 1.29 11.82 3.61
N ALA A 72 1.47 11.37 4.85
CA ALA A 72 2.77 11.02 5.42
C ALA A 72 2.94 9.48 5.52
N GLN A 73 4.16 9.05 5.84
CA GLN A 73 4.57 7.66 6.02
C GLN A 73 5.65 7.57 7.11
N LEU A 74 5.93 6.37 7.62
CA LEU A 74 6.91 6.11 8.68
C LEU A 74 8.32 6.60 8.32
N HIS A 75 8.63 6.68 7.03
CA HIS A 75 9.94 7.14 6.54
C HIS A 75 10.21 8.60 6.90
N HIS A 76 9.17 9.40 7.08
CA HIS A 76 9.31 10.77 7.54
C HIS A 76 9.92 10.81 8.95
N PHE A 77 9.58 9.87 9.83
CA PHE A 77 10.21 9.75 11.15
C PHE A 77 11.57 9.07 11.08
N ARG A 78 11.67 7.94 10.36
CA ARG A 78 12.88 7.10 10.34
C ARG A 78 14.11 7.85 9.85
N HIS A 79 13.98 8.68 8.82
CA HIS A 79 15.12 9.37 8.22
C HIS A 79 15.45 10.71 8.85
N THR A 80 14.50 11.37 9.52
CA THR A 80 14.70 12.73 10.04
C THR A 80 14.78 12.77 11.56
N LEU A 81 13.89 12.03 12.24
CA LEU A 81 13.72 12.13 13.68
C LEU A 81 14.47 11.03 14.41
N PHE A 82 14.48 9.79 13.93
CA PHE A 82 15.14 8.68 14.64
C PHE A 82 16.63 8.95 14.88
N THR A 83 17.32 9.57 13.91
CA THR A 83 18.73 9.96 14.01
C THR A 83 18.99 11.08 15.02
N SER A 84 17.94 11.80 15.45
CA SER A 84 18.03 12.88 16.42
C SER A 84 17.86 12.40 17.88
N PHE A 85 17.41 11.16 18.10
CA PHE A 85 17.30 10.58 19.43
C PHE A 85 18.61 9.91 19.84
N GLY A 86 19.01 10.11 21.10
CA GLY A 86 20.14 9.41 21.70
C GLY A 86 19.81 7.98 22.12
N HIS A 87 20.78 7.32 22.75
CA HIS A 87 20.60 5.99 23.35
C HIS A 87 19.51 5.99 24.45
N GLY A 88 18.98 4.81 24.77
CA GLY A 88 17.99 4.61 25.84
C GLY A 88 16.53 4.73 25.42
N TYR A 89 16.28 4.92 24.13
CA TYR A 89 14.94 4.91 23.55
C TYR A 89 14.78 3.76 22.55
N ARG A 90 13.62 3.11 22.63
CA ARG A 90 13.12 2.16 21.63
C ARG A 90 12.14 2.89 20.73
N LEU A 91 12.56 3.25 19.52
CA LEU A 91 11.80 4.09 18.60
C LEU A 91 11.01 3.19 17.64
N ILE A 92 9.70 3.40 17.57
CA ILE A 92 8.77 2.57 16.78
C ILE A 92 7.93 3.49 15.90
N ALA A 93 8.00 3.37 14.57
CA ALA A 93 7.14 4.15 13.66
C ALA A 93 6.20 3.21 12.91
N LEU A 94 4.91 3.53 12.96
CA LEU A 94 3.84 2.76 12.32
C LEU A 94 3.45 3.38 10.97
N ASP A 95 2.98 2.53 10.06
CA ASP A 95 2.29 2.85 8.80
C ASP A 95 0.84 2.33 8.83
#